data_AF-A0A058ZSC4-F1
#
_entry.id   AF-A0A058ZSC4-F1
#
_cell.length_a   1.000
_cell.length_b   1.000
_cell.length_c   1.000
_cell.angle_alpha   90.00
_cell.angle_beta   90.00
_cell.angle_gamma   90.00
#
_symmetry.space_group_name_H-M   'P 1'
#
loop_
_entity.id
_entity.type
_entity.pdbx_description
1 polymer ?
#
loop_
_entity_poly.entity_id
_entity_poly.type
_entity_poly.pdbx_seq_one_letter_code
_entity_poly.pdbx_strand_id
1 'polypeptide(L)'
;MADPAAPAAAARPTKIIAGADPFGAPLKDALVTHLREALHIEVEDLGTGPYYSIAADVGRRISSSGGPETRGLVACGTGCGVSMFANKFPGAFAATCLSVADAVNARSINNSNILAVSAVYTPPEPAVEILRAWLDTPFKSPCPANGDRPWSDDIQEFLDRALVETPKIGVPASEPDESASCAICCLVKRRELNPIDMIPGGSMKILRETPTSAIVRFKAGSVEPAHHHTFGHDLVVLEGKKSVWNLTKKERYDLVVGDYLFTPAGDVHRVQYHEETEFFIKWDGHWDMFFDEDLETAKKAIAEESSSSSLP
;
A
#
# COMPACT_ATOMS: atom_id res chain seq x y z
N MET A 1 0.64 32.24 -38.32
CA MET A 1 0.97 32.32 -36.88
C MET A 1 0.01 31.39 -36.18
N ALA A 2 0.51 30.23 -35.73
CA ALA A 2 -0.31 29.29 -34.97
C ALA A 2 -0.44 29.83 -33.55
N ASP A 3 -1.68 29.89 -33.07
CA ASP A 3 -2.05 30.25 -31.70
C ASP A 3 -1.37 29.26 -30.74
N PRO A 4 -0.55 29.69 -29.76
CA PRO A 4 0.04 28.77 -28.80
C PRO A 4 -1.08 28.17 -27.96
N ALA A 5 -1.28 26.87 -28.11
CA ALA A 5 -2.29 26.10 -27.40
C ALA A 5 -2.32 26.47 -25.91
N ALA A 6 -3.50 26.86 -25.42
CA ALA A 6 -3.73 27.06 -24.00
C ALA A 6 -3.25 25.82 -23.23
N PRO A 7 -2.54 25.98 -22.10
CA PRO A 7 -2.06 24.85 -21.32
C PRO A 7 -3.26 23.99 -20.91
N ALA A 8 -3.13 22.67 -21.10
CA ALA A 8 -4.14 21.71 -20.68
C ALA A 8 -4.47 21.94 -19.19
N ALA A 9 -5.76 22.12 -18.87
CA ALA A 9 -6.21 22.34 -17.51
C ALA A 9 -5.73 21.18 -16.61
N ALA A 10 -5.19 21.50 -15.43
CA ALA A 10 -4.75 20.49 -14.47
C ALA A 10 -5.91 19.54 -14.15
N ALA A 11 -5.67 18.23 -14.15
CA ALA A 11 -6.60 17.28 -13.57
C ALA A 11 -6.72 17.59 -12.07
N ARG A 12 -7.90 18.09 -11.67
CA ARG A 12 -8.22 18.37 -10.26
C ARG A 12 -8.28 17.04 -9.49
N PRO A 13 -7.87 17.02 -8.21
CA PRO A 13 -8.06 15.84 -7.38
C PRO A 13 -9.55 15.52 -7.25
N THR A 14 -9.88 14.25 -7.23
CA THR A 14 -11.24 13.76 -6.97
C THR A 14 -11.53 13.70 -5.46
N LYS A 15 -10.47 13.61 -4.63
CA LYS A 15 -10.58 13.54 -3.17
C LYS A 15 -9.60 14.45 -2.43
N ILE A 16 -10.09 15.10 -1.38
CA ILE A 16 -9.28 15.86 -0.41
C ILE A 16 -9.38 15.23 0.99
N ILE A 17 -8.24 15.07 1.66
CA ILE A 17 -8.16 14.67 3.08
C ILE A 17 -7.87 15.91 3.91
N ALA A 18 -8.79 16.30 4.78
CA ALA A 18 -8.72 17.52 5.55
C ALA A 18 -8.46 17.27 7.04
N GLY A 19 -7.72 18.16 7.70
CA GLY A 19 -7.53 18.12 9.15
C GLY A 19 -7.00 19.44 9.71
N ALA A 20 -7.32 19.76 10.97
CA ALA A 20 -6.87 21.00 11.57
C ALA A 20 -6.57 20.89 13.06
N ASP A 21 -5.82 21.86 13.59
CA ASP A 21 -5.80 22.12 15.01
C ASP A 21 -6.95 23.06 15.44
N PRO A 22 -7.17 23.28 16.75
CA PRO A 22 -8.26 24.15 17.20
C PRO A 22 -8.20 25.59 16.66
N PHE A 23 -7.01 26.11 16.36
CA PHE A 23 -6.88 27.44 15.76
C PHE A 23 -7.24 27.44 14.28
N GLY A 24 -6.90 26.37 13.57
CA GLY A 24 -7.17 26.18 12.13
C GLY A 24 -8.59 25.72 11.80
N ALA A 25 -9.33 25.16 12.76
CA ALA A 25 -10.60 24.49 12.51
C ALA A 25 -11.63 25.35 11.78
N PRO A 26 -11.91 26.62 12.18
CA PRO A 26 -12.88 27.45 11.47
C PRO A 26 -12.50 27.71 10.00
N LEU A 27 -11.20 27.89 9.72
CA LEU A 27 -10.72 28.09 8.35
C LEU A 27 -10.81 26.81 7.53
N LYS A 28 -10.42 25.66 8.10
CA LYS A 28 -10.62 24.35 7.47
C LYS A 28 -12.09 24.14 7.11
N ASP A 29 -13.00 24.37 8.05
CA ASP A 29 -14.43 24.16 7.83
C ASP A 29 -14.95 25.01 6.65
N ALA A 30 -14.57 26.29 6.58
CA ALA A 30 -14.92 27.16 5.46
C ALA A 30 -14.40 26.63 4.10
N LEU A 31 -13.16 26.16 4.06
CA LEU A 31 -12.56 25.58 2.85
C LEU A 31 -13.19 24.24 2.47
N VAL A 32 -13.51 23.39 3.44
CA VAL A 32 -14.20 22.11 3.24
C VAL A 32 -15.61 22.34 2.67
N THR A 33 -16.34 23.33 3.18
CA THR A 33 -17.62 23.75 2.61
C THR A 33 -17.45 24.18 1.16
N HIS A 34 -16.46 25.04 0.86
CA HIS A 34 -16.20 25.45 -0.52
C HIS A 34 -15.87 24.27 -1.45
N LEU A 35 -15.02 23.34 -1.02
CA LEU A 35 -14.67 22.13 -1.77
C LEU A 35 -15.91 21.29 -2.13
N ARG A 36 -16.80 21.08 -1.16
CA ARG A 36 -18.00 20.25 -1.34
C ARG A 36 -19.07 20.94 -2.16
N GLU A 37 -19.37 22.21 -1.86
CA GLU A 37 -20.52 22.91 -2.41
C GLU A 37 -20.22 23.57 -3.76
N ALA A 38 -19.05 24.20 -3.91
CA ALA A 38 -18.72 24.96 -5.11
C ALA A 38 -17.92 24.13 -6.13
N LEU A 39 -17.07 23.22 -5.66
CA LEU A 39 -16.18 22.43 -6.51
C LEU A 39 -16.59 20.96 -6.67
N HIS A 40 -17.55 20.49 -5.86
CA HIS A 40 -18.04 19.10 -5.86
C HIS A 40 -16.93 18.05 -5.71
N ILE A 41 -15.93 18.35 -4.88
CA ILE A 41 -14.81 17.43 -4.58
C ILE A 41 -15.17 16.62 -3.33
N GLU A 42 -14.88 15.31 -3.34
CA GLU A 42 -15.03 14.46 -2.16
C GLU A 42 -14.07 14.94 -1.06
N VAL A 43 -14.58 15.15 0.17
CA VAL A 43 -13.73 15.53 1.30
C VAL A 43 -13.88 14.55 2.45
N GLU A 44 -12.79 13.86 2.77
CA GLU A 44 -12.62 13.11 4.01
C GLU A 44 -12.05 14.04 5.08
N ASP A 45 -12.92 14.49 5.98
CA ASP A 45 -12.55 15.41 7.06
C ASP A 45 -12.23 14.63 8.33
N LEU A 46 -10.96 14.61 8.72
CA LEU A 46 -10.47 13.95 9.94
C LEU A 46 -10.80 14.74 11.20
N GLY A 47 -11.34 15.95 11.05
CA GLY A 47 -11.75 16.83 12.14
C GLY A 47 -10.60 17.62 12.75
N THR A 48 -10.71 17.85 14.05
CA THR A 48 -9.85 18.76 14.81
C THR A 48 -9.09 18.00 15.89
N GLY A 49 -7.77 18.19 15.95
CA GLY A 49 -6.91 17.53 16.93
C GLY A 49 -5.57 18.27 17.14
N PRO A 50 -4.65 17.75 17.95
CA PRO A 50 -3.33 18.34 18.09
C PRO A 50 -2.63 18.44 16.74
N TYR A 51 -2.05 19.61 16.42
CA TYR A 51 -1.52 19.93 15.09
C TYR A 51 -0.52 18.88 14.55
N TYR A 52 0.28 18.26 15.43
CA TYR A 52 1.25 17.23 15.06
C TYR A 52 0.61 15.89 14.73
N SER A 53 -0.46 15.49 15.44
CA SER A 53 -1.14 14.21 15.21
C SER A 53 -2.04 14.29 13.97
N ILE A 54 -2.86 15.34 13.88
CA ILE A 54 -3.82 15.46 12.77
C ILE A 54 -3.11 15.63 11.43
N ALA A 55 -2.03 16.41 11.40
CA ALA A 55 -1.22 16.57 10.20
C ALA A 55 -0.46 15.30 9.83
N ALA A 56 -0.01 14.53 10.83
CA ALA A 56 0.61 13.23 10.59
C ALA A 56 -0.39 12.23 9.98
N ASP A 57 -1.65 12.22 10.43
CA ASP A 57 -2.68 11.35 9.85
C ASP A 57 -3.04 11.74 8.41
N VAL A 58 -3.12 13.05 8.10
CA VAL A 58 -3.26 13.51 6.71
C VAL A 58 -2.05 13.08 5.88
N GLY A 59 -0.82 13.38 6.34
CA GLY A 59 0.41 13.03 5.64
C GLY A 59 0.53 11.53 5.36
N ARG A 60 0.19 10.68 6.35
CA ARG A 60 0.18 9.22 6.20
C ARG A 60 -0.80 8.75 5.13
N ARG A 61 -2.02 9.28 5.10
CA ARG A 61 -3.04 8.88 4.13
C ARG A 61 -2.69 9.32 2.72
N ILE A 62 -2.08 10.51 2.56
CA ILE A 62 -1.57 10.97 1.27
C ILE A 62 -0.41 10.10 0.79
N SER A 63 0.54 9.77 1.68
CA SER A 63 1.63 8.85 1.39
C SER A 63 1.14 7.48 0.88
N SER A 64 0.06 6.96 1.45
CA SER A 64 -0.53 5.67 1.05
C SER A 64 -1.53 5.74 -0.12
N SER A 65 -1.85 6.92 -0.65
CA SER A 65 -2.93 7.08 -1.65
C SER A 65 -2.57 6.58 -3.05
N GLY A 66 -1.28 6.44 -3.37
CA GLY A 66 -0.80 5.80 -4.60
C GLY A 66 -1.03 6.58 -5.90
N GLY A 67 -1.55 7.82 -5.86
CA GLY A 67 -1.79 8.62 -7.07
C GLY A 67 -2.20 10.07 -6.83
N PRO A 68 -2.24 10.89 -7.90
CA PRO A 68 -2.50 12.35 -7.82
C PRO A 68 -3.97 12.71 -7.53
N GLU A 69 -4.86 11.71 -7.55
CA GLU A 69 -6.30 11.83 -7.35
C GLU A 69 -6.68 12.25 -5.92
N THR A 70 -5.81 11.95 -4.95
CA THR A 70 -6.01 12.31 -3.54
C THR A 70 -4.98 13.35 -3.12
N ARG A 71 -5.47 14.46 -2.55
CA ARG A 71 -4.64 15.56 -2.04
C ARG A 71 -5.03 15.93 -0.60
N GLY A 72 -4.17 16.64 0.11
CA GLY A 72 -4.41 17.02 1.51
C GLY A 72 -4.70 18.50 1.69
N LEU A 73 -5.46 18.82 2.74
CA LEU A 73 -5.67 20.18 3.25
C LEU A 73 -5.44 20.17 4.76
N VAL A 74 -4.52 21.00 5.25
CA VAL A 74 -4.28 21.15 6.69
C VAL A 74 -4.32 22.60 7.12
N ALA A 75 -4.84 22.87 8.32
CA ALA A 75 -4.91 24.22 8.86
C ALA A 75 -4.43 24.27 10.31
N CYS A 76 -3.64 25.30 10.64
CA CYS A 76 -3.40 25.69 12.02
C CYS A 76 -3.23 27.21 12.12
N GLY A 77 -2.81 27.72 13.28
CA GLY A 77 -2.53 29.15 13.46
C GLY A 77 -1.66 29.73 12.34
N THR A 78 -0.45 29.21 12.13
CA THR A 78 0.51 29.71 11.11
C THR A 78 0.60 28.86 9.85
N GLY A 79 -0.02 27.67 9.83
CA GLY A 79 0.16 26.66 8.78
C GLY A 79 1.50 25.90 8.84
N CYS A 80 2.58 26.49 9.39
CA CYS A 80 3.90 25.87 9.44
C CYS A 80 3.94 24.57 10.24
N GLY A 81 3.30 24.54 11.42
CA GLY A 81 3.28 23.36 12.28
C GLY A 81 2.72 22.13 11.56
N VAL A 82 1.53 22.27 10.98
CA VAL A 82 0.87 21.18 10.27
C VAL A 82 1.64 20.78 9.00
N SER A 83 2.24 21.72 8.26
CA SER A 83 3.11 21.40 7.13
C SER A 83 4.31 20.54 7.56
N MET A 84 5.01 20.92 8.63
CA MET A 84 6.19 20.17 9.11
C MET A 84 5.88 18.72 9.50
N PHE A 85 4.74 18.47 10.15
CA PHE A 85 4.37 17.13 10.59
C PHE A 85 3.75 16.28 9.46
N ALA A 86 3.03 16.89 8.52
CA ALA A 86 2.56 16.19 7.32
C ALA A 86 3.73 15.70 6.45
N ASN A 87 4.79 16.51 6.32
CA ASN A 87 6.01 16.20 5.55
C ASN A 87 6.87 15.07 6.16
N LYS A 88 6.50 14.50 7.32
CA LYS A 88 7.23 13.35 7.90
C LYS A 88 6.99 12.03 7.17
N PHE A 89 6.01 11.99 6.26
CA PHE A 89 5.61 10.78 5.55
C PHE A 89 6.15 10.81 4.12
N PRO A 90 6.81 9.73 3.65
CA PRO A 90 7.36 9.70 2.29
C PRO A 90 6.32 10.00 1.22
N GLY A 91 6.65 10.89 0.28
CA GLY A 91 5.74 11.32 -0.78
C GLY A 91 4.65 12.31 -0.34
N ALA A 92 4.60 12.72 0.93
CA ALA A 92 3.81 13.86 1.36
C ALA A 92 4.62 15.16 1.18
N PHE A 93 4.11 16.06 0.35
CA PHE A 93 4.70 17.36 0.04
C PHE A 93 3.73 18.46 0.44
N ALA A 94 3.81 18.85 1.72
CA ALA A 94 3.00 19.90 2.32
C ALA A 94 3.67 21.26 2.26
N ALA A 95 2.99 22.25 1.67
CA ALA A 95 3.47 23.62 1.58
C ALA A 95 2.51 24.58 2.31
N THR A 96 3.07 25.43 3.18
CA THR A 96 2.32 26.54 3.77
C THR A 96 2.20 27.66 2.76
N CYS A 97 0.96 28.05 2.43
CA CYS A 97 0.69 29.14 1.50
C CYS A 97 -0.07 30.26 2.21
N LEU A 98 0.47 31.47 2.18
CA LEU A 98 -0.15 32.66 2.78
C LEU A 98 -0.76 33.58 1.72
N SER A 99 -0.43 33.34 0.45
CA SER A 99 -0.90 34.09 -0.71
C SER A 99 -1.16 33.17 -1.91
N VAL A 100 -1.92 33.68 -2.90
CA VAL A 100 -2.16 32.99 -4.17
C VAL A 100 -0.84 32.68 -4.88
N ALA A 101 0.13 33.60 -4.83
CA ALA A 101 1.45 33.40 -5.43
C ALA A 101 2.19 32.21 -4.79
N ASP A 102 2.09 32.03 -3.46
CA ASP A 102 2.68 30.87 -2.78
C ASP A 102 2.05 29.56 -3.25
N ALA A 103 0.72 29.54 -3.41
CA ALA A 103 -0.01 28.37 -3.89
C ALA A 103 0.41 27.96 -5.31
N VAL A 104 0.51 28.93 -6.22
CA VAL A 104 0.96 28.69 -7.60
C VAL A 104 2.41 28.19 -7.62
N ASN A 105 3.30 28.84 -6.86
CA ASN A 105 4.70 28.44 -6.76
C ASN A 105 4.85 27.01 -6.18
N ALA A 106 4.14 26.71 -5.10
CA ALA A 106 4.22 25.41 -4.44
C ALA A 106 3.77 24.26 -5.36
N ARG A 107 2.74 24.48 -6.18
CA ARG A 107 2.28 23.50 -7.17
C ARG A 107 3.23 23.37 -8.35
N SER A 108 3.65 24.49 -8.92
CA SER A 108 4.51 24.49 -10.11
C SER A 108 5.89 23.88 -9.82
N ILE A 109 6.51 24.28 -8.70
CA ILE A 109 7.90 23.93 -8.40
C ILE A 109 7.98 22.63 -7.60
N ASN A 110 7.13 22.45 -6.58
CA ASN A 110 7.28 21.33 -5.66
C ASN A 110 6.29 20.19 -5.91
N ASN A 111 5.38 20.37 -6.88
CA ASN A 111 4.22 19.50 -7.06
C ASN A 111 3.52 19.19 -5.73
N SER A 112 3.38 20.19 -4.84
CA SER A 112 2.85 19.97 -3.49
C SER A 112 1.48 19.30 -3.54
N ASN A 113 1.30 18.23 -2.76
CA ASN A 113 0.08 17.44 -2.71
C ASN A 113 -0.69 17.63 -1.40
N ILE A 114 -0.17 18.45 -0.47
CA ILE A 114 -0.88 18.92 0.71
C ILE A 114 -0.78 20.45 0.78
N LEU A 115 -1.92 21.13 0.87
CA LEU A 115 -1.99 22.57 1.12
C LEU A 115 -2.07 22.82 2.63
N ALA A 116 -1.16 23.61 3.17
CA ALA A 116 -1.24 24.10 4.54
C ALA A 116 -1.63 25.60 4.55
N VAL A 117 -2.65 25.95 5.34
CA VAL A 117 -3.15 27.34 5.45
C VAL A 117 -3.05 27.87 6.88
N SER A 118 -2.94 29.20 6.99
CA SER A 118 -2.82 29.92 8.26
C SER A 118 -4.13 30.59 8.66
N ALA A 119 -4.71 30.19 9.78
CA ALA A 119 -5.89 30.86 10.32
C ALA A 119 -5.60 32.24 10.93
N VAL A 120 -4.35 32.52 11.32
CA VAL A 120 -3.94 33.82 11.87
C VAL A 120 -3.69 34.85 10.77
N TYR A 121 -3.08 34.45 9.66
CA TYR A 121 -2.64 35.38 8.62
C TYR A 121 -3.52 35.41 7.38
N THR A 122 -4.39 34.41 7.20
CA THR A 122 -5.20 34.27 5.99
C THR A 122 -6.69 34.17 6.36
N PRO A 123 -7.48 35.24 6.14
CA PRO A 123 -8.93 35.18 6.30
C PRO A 123 -9.59 34.21 5.32
N PRO A 124 -10.85 33.77 5.57
CA PRO A 124 -11.52 32.75 4.77
C PRO A 124 -11.61 33.05 3.27
N GLU A 125 -11.89 34.28 2.87
CA GLU A 125 -12.03 34.64 1.45
C GLU A 125 -10.69 34.52 0.70
N PRO A 126 -9.58 35.16 1.12
CA PRO A 126 -8.26 34.92 0.52
C PRO A 126 -7.83 33.44 0.58
N ALA A 127 -8.21 32.70 1.61
CA ALA A 127 -7.89 31.27 1.71
C ALA A 127 -8.59 30.45 0.62
N VAL A 128 -9.82 30.81 0.23
CA VAL A 128 -10.52 30.19 -0.91
C VAL A 128 -9.77 30.46 -2.21
N GLU A 129 -9.26 31.68 -2.42
CA GLU A 129 -8.46 32.00 -3.60
C GLU A 129 -7.16 31.19 -3.65
N ILE A 130 -6.47 31.08 -2.52
CA ILE A 130 -5.26 30.24 -2.35
C ILE A 130 -5.56 28.79 -2.69
N LEU A 131 -6.64 28.23 -2.12
CA LEU A 131 -7.06 26.86 -2.38
C LEU A 131 -7.33 26.64 -3.87
N ARG A 132 -8.08 27.53 -4.51
CA ARG A 132 -8.40 27.41 -5.94
C ARG A 132 -7.15 27.49 -6.81
N ALA A 133 -6.28 28.45 -6.56
CA ALA A 133 -5.01 28.57 -7.29
C ALA A 133 -4.16 27.31 -7.13
N TRP A 134 -4.10 26.75 -5.91
CA TRP A 134 -3.37 25.51 -5.64
C TRP A 134 -3.99 24.28 -6.34
N LEU A 135 -5.32 24.18 -6.43
CA LEU A 135 -5.97 23.09 -7.15
C LEU A 135 -5.75 23.19 -8.66
N ASP A 136 -5.84 24.40 -9.19
CA ASP A 136 -5.87 24.68 -10.63
C ASP A 136 -4.48 24.76 -11.27
N THR A 137 -3.42 24.93 -10.48
CA THR A 137 -2.05 25.06 -10.99
C THR A 137 -1.43 23.70 -11.34
N PRO A 138 -1.08 23.45 -12.62
CA PRO A 138 -0.34 22.26 -13.03
C PRO A 138 1.11 22.28 -12.53
N PHE A 139 1.70 21.10 -12.38
CA PHE A 139 3.14 20.97 -12.13
C PHE A 139 3.94 21.50 -13.33
N LYS A 140 5.10 22.13 -13.08
CA LYS A 140 5.96 22.77 -14.10
C LYS A 140 5.24 23.83 -14.95
N SER A 141 4.16 24.42 -14.46
CA SER A 141 3.52 25.56 -15.12
C SER A 141 4.32 26.85 -14.89
N PRO A 142 4.21 27.88 -15.75
CA PRO A 142 4.74 29.19 -15.43
C PRO A 142 4.22 29.69 -14.09
N CYS A 143 5.08 30.28 -13.26
CA CYS A 143 4.69 30.75 -11.92
C CYS A 143 5.41 32.05 -11.53
N PRO A 144 4.90 32.77 -10.49
CA PRO A 144 5.45 34.06 -10.08
C PRO A 144 6.94 34.02 -9.73
N ALA A 145 7.43 32.93 -9.14
CA ALA A 145 8.85 32.78 -8.79
C ALA A 145 9.80 32.80 -10.01
N ASN A 146 9.29 32.49 -11.22
CA ASN A 146 10.05 32.59 -12.47
C ASN A 146 9.63 33.80 -13.33
N GLY A 147 8.89 34.75 -12.74
CA GLY A 147 8.29 35.87 -13.47
C GLY A 147 7.27 35.40 -14.52
N ASP A 148 6.50 34.36 -14.22
CA ASP A 148 5.46 33.77 -15.07
C ASP A 148 5.95 33.31 -16.45
N ARG A 149 7.24 33.00 -16.56
CA ARG A 149 7.85 32.43 -17.77
C ARG A 149 7.82 30.90 -17.74
N PRO A 150 7.76 30.24 -18.91
CA PRO A 150 7.99 28.81 -19.01
C PRO A 150 9.35 28.42 -18.42
N TRP A 151 9.43 27.21 -17.86
CA TRP A 151 10.70 26.63 -17.43
C TRP A 151 11.54 26.22 -18.64
N SER A 152 12.85 26.46 -18.58
CA SER A 152 13.78 25.90 -19.56
C SER A 152 13.79 24.37 -19.46
N ASP A 153 14.20 23.69 -20.53
CA ASP A 153 14.24 22.23 -20.59
C ASP A 153 15.05 21.62 -19.44
N ASP A 154 16.22 22.21 -19.13
CA ASP A 154 17.06 21.79 -18.00
C ASP A 154 16.33 21.85 -16.65
N ILE A 155 15.50 22.89 -16.44
CA ILE A 155 14.73 23.02 -15.20
C ILE A 155 13.55 22.05 -15.20
N GLN A 156 12.90 21.82 -16.34
CA GLN A 156 11.84 20.82 -16.43
C GLN A 156 12.36 19.42 -16.10
N GLU A 157 13.54 19.06 -16.60
CA GLU A 157 14.20 17.79 -16.29
C GLU A 157 14.60 17.71 -14.81
N PHE A 158 15.14 18.79 -14.24
CA PHE A 158 15.43 18.87 -12.81
C PHE A 158 14.18 18.62 -11.96
N LEU A 159 13.06 19.24 -12.31
CA LEU A 159 11.78 19.10 -11.60
C LEU A 159 11.23 17.67 -11.69
N ASP A 160 11.35 17.02 -12.85
CA ASP A 160 10.96 15.62 -13.03
C ASP A 160 11.79 14.68 -12.15
N ARG A 161 13.12 14.88 -12.11
CA ARG A 161 14.02 14.11 -11.24
C ARG A 161 13.72 14.36 -9.77
N ALA A 162 13.39 15.59 -9.38
CA ALA A 162 13.09 15.93 -7.99
C ALA A 162 11.91 15.12 -7.43
N LEU A 163 10.88 14.82 -8.23
CA LEU A 163 9.76 13.98 -7.78
C LEU A 163 10.15 12.53 -7.50
N VAL A 164 11.18 12.02 -8.17
CA VAL A 164 11.71 10.66 -7.96
C VAL A 164 12.65 10.62 -6.76
N GLU A 165 13.49 11.65 -6.58
CA GLU A 165 14.53 11.66 -5.54
C GLU A 165 14.02 12.09 -4.17
N THR A 166 13.10 13.07 -4.10
CA THR A 166 12.67 13.64 -2.81
C THR A 166 12.03 12.61 -1.87
N PRO A 167 11.17 11.67 -2.32
CA PRO A 167 10.61 10.63 -1.45
C PRO A 167 11.67 9.68 -0.83
N LYS A 168 12.87 9.61 -1.41
CA LYS A 168 13.97 8.77 -0.88
C LYS A 168 14.69 9.43 0.29
N ILE A 169 14.54 10.74 0.48
CA ILE A 169 15.22 11.49 1.54
C ILE A 169 14.68 11.06 2.91
N GLY A 170 15.58 10.71 3.83
CA GLY A 170 15.22 10.30 5.20
C GLY A 170 14.74 8.86 5.32
N VAL A 171 14.57 8.14 4.20
CA VAL A 171 14.50 6.68 4.19
C VAL A 171 15.94 6.19 4.42
N PRO A 172 16.22 5.37 5.46
CA PRO A 172 17.53 4.75 5.60
C PRO A 172 17.87 4.06 4.27
N ALA A 173 19.13 4.07 3.86
CA ALA A 173 19.59 3.24 2.76
C ALA A 173 19.49 1.76 3.18
N SER A 174 18.27 1.22 3.29
CA SER A 174 18.07 -0.17 2.94
C SER A 174 18.25 -0.19 1.44
N GLU A 175 19.26 -0.90 0.96
CA GLU A 175 19.32 -1.26 -0.45
C GLU A 175 17.90 -1.71 -0.85
N PRO A 176 17.34 -1.20 -1.96
CA PRO A 176 16.19 -1.85 -2.53
C PRO A 176 16.64 -3.29 -2.74
N ASP A 177 16.10 -4.20 -1.94
CA ASP A 177 16.31 -5.61 -2.16
C ASP A 177 15.60 -5.90 -3.48
N GLU A 178 16.34 -5.78 -4.58
CA GLU A 178 15.88 -6.04 -5.94
C GLU A 178 15.35 -7.48 -6.09
N SER A 179 15.52 -8.33 -5.06
CA SER A 179 14.89 -9.66 -4.99
C SER A 179 13.40 -9.66 -4.57
N ALA A 180 12.79 -8.53 -4.22
CA ALA A 180 11.40 -8.49 -3.76
C ALA A 180 10.49 -7.61 -4.63
N SER A 181 10.30 -8.01 -5.89
CA SER A 181 9.17 -7.53 -6.71
C SER A 181 7.81 -8.00 -6.17
N CYS A 182 7.79 -8.93 -5.22
CA CYS A 182 6.58 -9.50 -4.64
C CYS A 182 6.19 -8.80 -3.33
N ALA A 183 5.08 -8.06 -3.36
CA ALA A 183 4.50 -7.40 -2.19
C ALA A 183 4.17 -8.38 -1.04
N ILE A 184 3.86 -9.64 -1.37
CA ILE A 184 3.63 -10.69 -0.37
C ILE A 184 4.94 -11.05 0.34
N CYS A 185 6.03 -11.26 -0.39
CA CYS A 185 7.34 -11.55 0.20
C CYS A 185 7.82 -10.44 1.16
N CYS A 186 7.57 -9.17 0.82
CA CYS A 186 7.86 -8.03 1.70
C CYS A 186 7.04 -8.06 3.01
N LEU A 187 5.79 -8.50 2.96
CA LEU A 187 4.96 -8.67 4.16
C LEU A 187 5.44 -9.83 5.04
N VAL A 188 6.03 -10.87 4.45
CA VAL A 188 6.52 -12.07 5.14
C VAL A 188 7.87 -11.84 5.80
N LYS A 189 8.84 -11.23 5.09
CA LYS A 189 10.23 -11.05 5.56
C LYS A 189 10.36 -10.35 6.93
N ARG A 190 9.32 -9.67 7.41
CA ARG A 190 9.30 -8.96 8.70
C ARG A 190 8.37 -9.58 9.76
N ARG A 191 7.85 -10.79 9.55
CA ARG A 191 6.90 -11.44 10.47
C ARG A 191 7.45 -12.76 10.99
N GLU A 192 7.34 -12.95 12.30
CA GLU A 192 7.59 -14.25 12.93
C GLU A 192 6.42 -15.21 12.63
N LEU A 193 6.74 -16.41 12.16
CA LEU A 193 5.78 -17.50 11.96
C LEU A 193 5.62 -18.27 13.29
N ASN A 194 4.37 -18.56 13.65
CA ASN A 194 4.06 -19.34 14.85
C ASN A 194 4.03 -20.83 14.49
N PRO A 195 4.53 -21.76 15.32
CA PRO A 195 4.39 -23.19 15.08
C PRO A 195 2.92 -23.61 14.89
N ILE A 196 2.69 -24.61 14.03
CA ILE A 196 1.39 -25.29 13.92
C ILE A 196 1.44 -26.49 14.88
N ASP A 197 0.73 -26.41 16.00
CA ASP A 197 0.80 -27.41 17.08
C ASP A 197 0.51 -28.85 16.62
N MET A 198 -0.32 -29.01 15.58
CA MET A 198 -0.78 -30.29 15.07
C MET A 198 0.12 -30.90 13.97
N ILE A 199 1.07 -30.15 13.40
CA ILE A 199 1.88 -30.64 12.26
C ILE A 199 3.36 -30.34 12.51
N PRO A 200 4.17 -31.37 12.85
CA PRO A 200 5.59 -31.19 13.10
C PRO A 200 6.33 -30.55 11.92
N GLY A 201 7.07 -29.48 12.22
CA GLY A 201 7.86 -28.74 11.23
C GLY A 201 7.06 -27.71 10.44
N GLY A 202 5.75 -27.59 10.68
CA GLY A 202 4.90 -26.54 10.14
C GLY A 202 4.88 -25.29 11.03
N SER A 203 4.84 -24.13 10.38
CA SER A 203 4.63 -22.83 11.03
C SER A 203 3.77 -21.94 10.13
N MET A 204 2.95 -21.08 10.73
CA MET A 204 2.07 -20.19 9.97
C MET A 204 1.87 -18.82 10.62
N LYS A 205 1.41 -17.87 9.81
CA LYS A 205 0.91 -16.58 10.26
C LYS A 205 -0.32 -16.18 9.46
N ILE A 206 -1.43 -15.90 10.16
CA ILE A 206 -2.62 -15.29 9.55
C ILE A 206 -2.28 -13.87 9.10
N LEU A 207 -2.54 -13.58 7.82
CA LEU A 207 -2.33 -12.27 7.19
C LEU A 207 -3.61 -11.44 7.20
N ARG A 208 -4.76 -12.09 7.03
CA ARG A 208 -6.10 -11.48 6.97
C ARG A 208 -7.13 -12.52 7.42
N GLU A 209 -8.19 -12.07 8.08
CA GLU A 209 -9.25 -12.95 8.62
C GLU A 209 -10.47 -13.10 7.69
N THR A 210 -10.65 -12.27 6.66
CA THR A 210 -11.83 -12.39 5.76
C THR A 210 -11.63 -11.77 4.36
N PRO A 211 -11.48 -12.56 3.28
CA PRO A 211 -11.27 -14.01 3.30
C PRO A 211 -9.97 -14.33 4.04
N THR A 212 -9.95 -15.49 4.70
CA THR A 212 -8.84 -15.87 5.55
C THR A 212 -7.64 -16.20 4.67
N SER A 213 -6.47 -15.68 5.03
CA SER A 213 -5.24 -16.01 4.33
C SER A 213 -4.08 -16.09 5.30
N ALA A 214 -3.13 -16.95 4.95
CA ALA A 214 -1.94 -17.18 5.75
C ALA A 214 -0.72 -17.39 4.86
N ILE A 215 0.43 -17.19 5.49
CA ILE A 215 1.69 -17.71 4.99
C ILE A 215 2.05 -18.89 5.86
N VAL A 216 2.39 -19.99 5.21
CA VAL A 216 2.71 -21.26 5.85
C VAL A 216 4.08 -21.70 5.37
N ARG A 217 4.90 -22.17 6.31
CA ARG A 217 6.23 -22.71 6.05
C ARG A 217 6.38 -24.08 6.68
N PHE A 218 6.93 -24.99 5.91
CA PHE A 218 7.33 -26.32 6.37
C PHE A 218 8.82 -26.56 6.17
N LYS A 219 9.43 -27.24 7.13
CA LYS A 219 10.81 -27.72 7.01
C LYS A 219 10.91 -28.82 5.95
N ALA A 220 12.07 -28.91 5.30
CA ALA A 220 12.38 -30.01 4.40
C ALA A 220 12.18 -31.37 5.10
N GLY A 221 11.53 -32.30 4.42
CA GLY A 221 11.20 -33.64 4.92
C GLY A 221 9.93 -33.72 5.76
N SER A 222 9.24 -32.60 6.04
CA SER A 222 7.93 -32.64 6.71
C SER A 222 6.88 -33.33 5.85
N VAL A 223 5.90 -33.93 6.52
CA VAL A 223 4.76 -34.62 5.90
C VAL A 223 3.49 -34.16 6.59
N GLU A 224 2.48 -33.85 5.78
CA GLU A 224 1.10 -33.75 6.25
C GLU A 224 0.43 -35.09 5.98
N PRO A 225 -0.08 -35.79 7.02
CA PRO A 225 -0.91 -36.97 6.85
C PRO A 225 -2.14 -36.66 5.99
N ALA A 226 -2.75 -37.67 5.38
CA ALA A 226 -4.05 -37.53 4.72
C ALA A 226 -5.03 -36.78 5.62
N HIS A 227 -5.58 -35.68 5.09
CA HIS A 227 -6.53 -34.85 5.78
C HIS A 227 -7.46 -34.15 4.80
N HIS A 228 -8.54 -33.58 5.33
CA HIS A 228 -9.45 -32.70 4.60
C HIS A 228 -9.83 -31.47 5.44
N HIS A 229 -10.41 -30.49 4.77
CA HIS A 229 -10.89 -29.23 5.33
C HIS A 229 -12.38 -29.04 5.04
N THR A 230 -13.09 -28.30 5.90
CA THR A 230 -14.50 -27.93 5.63
C THR A 230 -14.60 -26.98 4.44
N PHE A 231 -13.63 -26.08 4.28
CA PHE A 231 -13.60 -25.10 3.21
C PHE A 231 -12.53 -25.45 2.18
N GLY A 232 -12.82 -25.17 0.91
CA GLY A 232 -11.81 -25.26 -0.14
C GLY A 232 -10.75 -24.18 0.05
N HIS A 233 -9.55 -24.45 -0.42
CA HIS A 233 -8.44 -23.51 -0.30
C HIS A 233 -7.61 -23.42 -1.57
N ASP A 234 -7.12 -22.21 -1.79
CA ASP A 234 -6.19 -21.83 -2.83
C ASP A 234 -4.79 -21.77 -2.23
N LEU A 235 -3.78 -22.30 -2.91
CA LEU A 235 -2.39 -22.07 -2.53
C LEU A 235 -1.51 -21.67 -3.71
N VAL A 236 -0.48 -20.88 -3.43
CA VAL A 236 0.62 -20.56 -4.36
C VAL A 236 1.95 -20.81 -3.65
N VAL A 237 2.84 -21.58 -4.27
CA VAL A 237 4.18 -21.83 -3.72
C VAL A 237 5.06 -20.60 -3.94
N LEU A 238 5.67 -20.11 -2.86
CA LEU A 238 6.55 -18.95 -2.87
C LEU A 238 8.02 -19.36 -2.86
N GLU A 239 8.36 -20.42 -2.11
CA GLU A 239 9.70 -20.99 -2.02
C GLU A 239 9.62 -22.52 -1.89
N GLY A 240 10.65 -23.23 -2.35
CA GLY A 240 10.80 -24.67 -2.20
C GLY A 240 9.95 -25.53 -3.15
N LYS A 241 9.73 -26.78 -2.74
CA LYS A 241 9.08 -27.82 -3.54
C LYS A 241 8.29 -28.78 -2.66
N LYS A 242 7.04 -29.04 -3.03
CA LYS A 242 6.13 -30.00 -2.35
C LYS A 242 5.40 -30.90 -3.33
N SER A 243 5.05 -32.09 -2.89
CA SER A 243 4.13 -32.98 -3.60
C SER A 243 2.82 -33.07 -2.84
N VAL A 244 1.70 -32.94 -3.56
CA VAL A 244 0.34 -33.07 -3.04
C VAL A 244 -0.33 -34.23 -3.73
N TRP A 245 -0.77 -35.22 -2.96
CA TRP A 245 -1.59 -36.33 -3.44
C TRP A 245 -3.03 -36.04 -3.08
N ASN A 246 -3.87 -35.78 -4.08
CA ASN A 246 -5.31 -35.73 -3.89
C ASN A 246 -5.84 -37.17 -3.93
N LEU A 247 -6.09 -37.75 -2.77
CA LEU A 247 -6.50 -39.15 -2.62
C LEU A 247 -7.94 -39.39 -3.07
N THR A 248 -8.79 -38.36 -2.96
CA THR A 248 -10.17 -38.40 -3.49
C THR A 248 -10.17 -38.58 -5.01
N LYS A 249 -9.35 -37.80 -5.71
CA LYS A 249 -9.26 -37.80 -7.18
C LYS A 249 -8.24 -38.79 -7.74
N LYS A 250 -7.36 -39.34 -6.89
CA LYS A 250 -6.23 -40.18 -7.27
C LYS A 250 -5.26 -39.47 -8.22
N GLU A 251 -5.01 -38.20 -7.92
CA GLU A 251 -4.12 -37.33 -8.68
C GLU A 251 -2.95 -36.89 -7.81
N ARG A 252 -1.82 -36.61 -8.47
CA ARG A 252 -0.61 -36.11 -7.82
C ARG A 252 -0.16 -34.82 -8.50
N TYR A 253 0.22 -33.87 -7.67
CA TYR A 253 0.71 -32.55 -8.08
C TYR A 253 2.08 -32.33 -7.46
N ASP A 254 3.12 -32.22 -8.26
CA ASP A 254 4.45 -31.81 -7.81
C ASP A 254 4.59 -30.30 -8.06
N LEU A 255 4.53 -29.52 -6.99
CA LEU A 255 4.46 -28.06 -7.03
C LEU A 255 5.83 -27.44 -6.75
N VAL A 256 6.22 -26.47 -7.56
CA VAL A 256 7.42 -25.62 -7.39
C VAL A 256 7.03 -24.15 -7.31
N VAL A 257 8.00 -23.27 -7.08
CA VAL A 257 7.81 -21.82 -6.98
C VAL A 257 6.97 -21.27 -8.15
N GLY A 258 5.89 -20.56 -7.81
CA GLY A 258 4.96 -19.96 -8.75
C GLY A 258 3.75 -20.84 -9.09
N ASP A 259 3.78 -22.14 -8.78
CA ASP A 259 2.65 -23.03 -9.04
C ASP A 259 1.48 -22.74 -8.09
N TYR A 260 0.28 -22.90 -8.64
CA TYR A 260 -0.99 -22.73 -7.94
C TYR A 260 -1.74 -24.07 -7.87
N LEU A 261 -2.36 -24.34 -6.73
CA LEU A 261 -3.28 -25.47 -6.57
C LEU A 261 -4.53 -25.05 -5.80
N PHE A 262 -5.69 -25.37 -6.36
CA PHE A 262 -6.96 -25.32 -5.66
C PHE A 262 -7.35 -26.71 -5.16
N THR A 263 -7.60 -26.83 -3.87
CA THR A 263 -8.16 -28.04 -3.26
C THR A 263 -9.62 -27.77 -2.87
N PRO A 264 -10.60 -28.43 -3.50
CA PRO A 264 -12.00 -28.33 -3.11
C PRO A 264 -12.27 -28.74 -1.67
N ALA A 265 -13.33 -28.19 -1.08
CA ALA A 265 -13.83 -28.60 0.22
C ALA A 265 -14.08 -30.11 0.28
N GLY A 266 -13.60 -30.77 1.34
CA GLY A 266 -13.77 -32.21 1.57
C GLY A 266 -12.88 -33.13 0.71
N ASP A 267 -12.05 -32.62 -0.21
CA ASP A 267 -11.06 -33.46 -0.88
C ASP A 267 -9.97 -33.88 0.13
N VAL A 268 -9.76 -35.20 0.25
CA VAL A 268 -8.72 -35.76 1.11
C VAL A 268 -7.40 -35.69 0.38
N HIS A 269 -6.39 -35.12 1.03
CA HIS A 269 -5.07 -35.00 0.44
C HIS A 269 -3.94 -35.21 1.44
N ARG A 270 -2.81 -35.67 0.92
CA ARG A 270 -1.55 -35.88 1.65
C ARG A 270 -0.47 -35.00 1.05
N VAL A 271 0.48 -34.54 1.85
CA VAL A 271 1.54 -33.65 1.38
C VAL A 271 2.92 -34.10 1.88
N GLN A 272 3.91 -34.00 1.00
CA GLN A 272 5.33 -34.13 1.34
C GLN A 272 6.08 -32.87 0.93
N TYR A 273 6.92 -32.37 1.84
CA TYR A 273 7.80 -31.23 1.60
C TYR A 273 9.21 -31.73 1.30
N HIS A 274 9.68 -31.55 0.08
CA HIS A 274 11.01 -32.03 -0.35
C HIS A 274 12.11 -31.06 0.05
N GLU A 275 11.77 -29.78 0.13
CA GLU A 275 12.65 -28.68 0.52
C GLU A 275 11.98 -27.85 1.62
N GLU A 276 12.71 -26.90 2.23
CA GLU A 276 12.04 -25.88 3.02
C GLU A 276 11.09 -25.12 2.09
N THR A 277 9.80 -25.20 2.40
CA THR A 277 8.76 -24.76 1.47
C THR A 277 7.89 -23.72 2.15
N GLU A 278 7.74 -22.58 1.48
CA GLU A 278 6.84 -21.51 1.89
C GLU A 278 5.75 -21.34 0.84
N PHE A 279 4.51 -21.19 1.29
CA PHE A 279 3.38 -20.94 0.41
C PHE A 279 2.38 -19.98 1.03
N PHE A 280 1.71 -19.22 0.15
CA PHE A 280 0.53 -18.46 0.50
C PHE A 280 -0.69 -19.36 0.35
N ILE A 281 -1.59 -19.34 1.33
CA ILE A 281 -2.84 -20.08 1.31
C ILE A 281 -4.01 -19.17 1.66
N LYS A 282 -5.14 -19.35 0.99
CA LYS A 282 -6.37 -18.59 1.19
C LYS A 282 -7.56 -19.54 1.22
N TRP A 283 -8.49 -19.30 2.15
CA TRP A 283 -9.73 -20.05 2.30
C TRP A 283 -10.83 -19.17 2.89
N ASP A 284 -12.06 -19.64 2.85
CA ASP A 284 -13.20 -18.99 3.49
C ASP A 284 -13.44 -19.55 4.88
N GLY A 285 -13.95 -18.72 5.80
CA GLY A 285 -14.33 -19.17 7.13
C GLY A 285 -13.17 -19.45 8.08
N HIS A 286 -13.41 -20.33 9.05
CA HIS A 286 -12.44 -20.69 10.08
C HIS A 286 -11.47 -21.75 9.55
N TRP A 287 -10.25 -21.78 10.11
CA TRP A 287 -9.30 -22.86 9.82
C TRP A 287 -9.69 -24.12 10.58
N ASP A 288 -9.79 -25.22 9.87
CA ASP A 288 -9.92 -26.56 10.41
C ASP A 288 -9.05 -27.54 9.64
N MET A 289 -8.81 -28.71 10.20
CA MET A 289 -8.10 -29.79 9.54
C MET A 289 -8.48 -31.11 10.22
N PHE A 290 -9.01 -32.04 9.45
CA PHE A 290 -9.44 -33.35 9.93
C PHE A 290 -8.49 -34.40 9.39
N PHE A 291 -7.70 -35.02 10.26
CA PHE A 291 -6.79 -36.09 9.87
C PHE A 291 -7.54 -37.39 9.61
N ASP A 292 -7.36 -37.93 8.41
CA ASP A 292 -7.90 -39.22 7.94
C ASP A 292 -6.88 -40.37 8.12
N GLU A 293 -5.63 -40.05 8.45
CA GLU A 293 -4.60 -41.02 8.81
C GLU A 293 -3.57 -40.43 9.80
N ASP A 294 -2.76 -41.30 10.41
CA ASP A 294 -1.62 -40.90 11.25
C ASP A 294 -0.33 -40.66 10.45
N LEU A 295 0.63 -39.98 11.07
CA LEU A 295 1.89 -39.58 10.44
C LEU A 295 2.77 -40.76 10.01
N GLU A 296 2.76 -41.88 10.73
CA GLU A 296 3.57 -43.04 10.37
C GLU A 296 2.99 -43.78 9.17
N THR A 297 1.65 -43.88 9.10
CA THR A 297 0.94 -44.36 7.91
C THR A 297 1.26 -43.50 6.69
N ALA A 298 1.24 -42.18 6.84
CA ALA A 298 1.58 -41.24 5.76
C ALA A 298 3.00 -41.43 5.23
N LYS A 299 3.99 -41.49 6.12
CA LYS A 299 5.41 -41.71 5.77
C LYS A 299 5.62 -43.04 5.04
N LYS A 300 4.97 -44.10 5.51
CA LYS A 300 5.06 -45.43 4.88
C LYS A 300 4.50 -45.41 3.46
N ALA A 301 3.32 -44.82 3.25
CA ALA A 301 2.70 -44.73 1.93
C ALA A 301 3.59 -43.96 0.92
N ILE A 302 4.21 -42.87 1.36
CA ILE A 302 5.16 -42.08 0.55
C ILE A 302 6.41 -42.90 0.18
N ALA A 303 6.95 -43.67 1.13
CA ALA A 303 8.13 -44.51 0.90
C ALA A 303 7.84 -45.65 -0.10
N GLU A 304 6.67 -46.29 0.00
CA GLU A 304 6.23 -47.33 -0.92
C GLU A 304 6.12 -46.79 -2.36
N GLU A 305 5.52 -45.61 -2.55
CA GLU A 305 5.41 -45.01 -3.88
C GLU A 305 6.77 -44.58 -4.47
N SER A 306 7.67 -44.05 -3.64
CA SER A 306 9.03 -43.67 -4.05
C SER A 306 9.88 -44.88 -4.50
N SER A 307 9.62 -46.06 -3.92
CA SER A 307 10.25 -47.31 -4.36
C SER A 307 9.61 -47.91 -5.62
N SER A 308 8.33 -47.62 -5.88
CA SER A 308 7.64 -48.06 -7.11
C SER A 308 8.02 -47.24 -8.36
N SER A 309 8.45 -45.98 -8.17
CA SER A 309 8.86 -45.05 -9.24
C SER A 309 10.34 -45.17 -9.66
N SER A 310 11.10 -46.05 -8.98
CA SER A 310 12.52 -46.32 -9.24
C SER A 310 12.79 -47.69 -9.89
N LEU A 311 11.75 -48.38 -10.34
CA LEU A 311 11.86 -49.59 -11.18
C LEU A 311 11.86 -49.18 -12.68
N PRO A 312 12.81 -49.69 -13.48
CA PRO A 312 13.03 -49.27 -14.87
C PRO A 312 11.89 -49.64 -15.83
#